data_AF-A0A6M0ST85-F1
#
_entry.id   AF-A0A6M0ST85-F1
#
_cell.length_a   1.000
_cell.length_b   1.000
_cell.length_c   1.000
_cell.angle_alpha   90.00
_cell.angle_beta   90.00
_cell.angle_gamma   90.00
#
_symmetry.space_group_name_H-M   'P 1'
#
loop_
_entity.id
_entity.type
_entity.pdbx_description
1 polymer ?
#
loop_
_entity_poly.entity_id
_entity_poly.type
_entity_poly.pdbx_seq_one_letter_code
_entity_poly.pdbx_strand_id
1 'polypeptide(L)'
;MNRKVALVKFLKGSFDQEYSYFTEDETLNKEDLLIVQAGASYGLAKFTRYSNNKMHVSKAEKWVIKNITPDVEEFEEKLFLGGFE
;
A
#
# COMPACT_ATOMS: atom_id res chain seq x y z
N MET A 1 -2.57 -16.45 -16.73
CA MET A 1 -2.12 -15.13 -16.25
C MET A 1 -1.43 -15.32 -14.91
N ASN A 2 -0.13 -14.99 -14.80
CA ASN A 2 0.57 -14.97 -13.52
C ASN A 2 0.06 -13.77 -12.72
N ARG A 3 -0.94 -13.98 -11.85
CA ARG A 3 -1.44 -12.92 -10.96
C ARG A 3 -0.32 -12.53 -10.00
N LYS A 4 0.09 -11.27 -10.05
CA LYS A 4 1.05 -10.66 -9.12
C LYS A 4 0.25 -9.97 -8.00
N VAL A 5 0.74 -10.07 -6.77
CA VAL A 5 0.14 -9.42 -5.59
C VAL A 5 1.09 -8.39 -5.01
N ALA A 6 0.56 -7.37 -4.34
CA ALA A 6 1.33 -6.45 -3.52
C ALA A 6 1.60 -7.07 -2.14
N LEU A 7 2.85 -7.02 -1.70
CA LEU A 7 3.20 -7.27 -0.30
C LEU A 7 3.28 -5.93 0.42
N VAL A 8 2.56 -5.82 1.52
CA VAL A 8 2.45 -4.59 2.31
C VAL A 8 2.76 -4.85 3.78
N LYS A 9 3.21 -3.81 4.48
CA LYS A 9 3.41 -3.82 5.93
C LYS A 9 2.58 -2.72 6.58
N PHE A 10 1.83 -3.04 7.63
CA PHE A 10 1.04 -2.04 8.34
C PHE A 10 1.96 -1.08 9.12
N LEU A 11 1.64 0.22 9.10
CA LEU A 11 2.43 1.24 9.80
C LEU A 11 2.43 1.07 11.33
N LYS A 12 1.33 0.55 11.87
CA LYS A 12 1.13 0.29 13.30
C LYS A 12 0.78 -1.18 13.49
N GLY A 13 1.80 -2.01 13.61
CA GLY A 13 1.68 -3.42 13.95
C GLY A 13 2.83 -3.83 14.87
N SER A 14 2.57 -4.74 15.81
CA SER A 14 3.59 -5.23 16.75
C SER A 14 4.64 -6.12 16.09
N PHE A 15 4.45 -6.52 14.84
CA PHE A 15 5.31 -7.46 14.12
C PHE A 15 5.63 -6.93 12.72
N ASP A 16 6.89 -7.12 12.28
CA ASP A 16 7.38 -6.76 10.94
C ASP A 16 6.89 -7.74 9.85
N GLN A 17 5.58 -8.02 9.85
CA GLN A 17 4.96 -9.02 8.99
C GLN A 17 4.50 -8.41 7.65
N GLU A 18 4.85 -9.08 6.55
CA GLU A 18 4.29 -8.80 5.22
C GLU A 18 2.92 -9.46 5.04
N TYR A 19 1.98 -8.74 4.44
CA TYR A 19 0.65 -9.23 4.09
C TYR A 19 0.44 -9.13 2.57
N SER A 20 -0.26 -10.10 2.00
CA SER A 20 -0.52 -10.17 0.55
C SER A 20 -1.87 -9.53 0.21
N TYR A 21 -1.85 -8.59 -0.74
CA TYR A 21 -3.03 -7.88 -1.24
C TYR A 21 -3.08 -7.93 -2.76
N PHE A 22 -4.27 -8.07 -3.32
CA PHE A 22 -4.50 -7.83 -4.74
C PHE A 22 -4.35 -6.34 -5.04
N THR A 23 -3.88 -6.02 -6.24
CA THR A 23 -3.75 -4.66 -6.73
C THR A 23 -3.83 -4.68 -8.24
N GLU A 24 -4.45 -3.65 -8.82
CA GLU A 24 -4.39 -3.37 -10.26
C GLU A 24 -3.26 -2.39 -10.61
N ASP A 25 -2.72 -1.70 -9.59
CA ASP A 25 -1.59 -0.80 -9.76
C ASP A 25 -0.29 -1.59 -9.91
N GLU A 26 0.36 -1.44 -11.06
CA GLU A 26 1.63 -2.08 -11.43
C GLU A 26 2.85 -1.14 -11.24
N THR A 27 2.61 0.09 -10.79
CA THR A 27 3.58 1.19 -10.71
C THR A 27 3.99 1.57 -9.29
N LEU A 28 3.57 0.80 -8.29
CA LEU A 28 3.88 1.05 -6.88
C LEU A 28 5.38 0.96 -6.61
N ASN A 29 5.88 1.95 -5.88
CA ASN A 29 7.26 2.06 -5.42
C ASN A 29 7.39 1.61 -3.97
N LYS A 30 8.57 1.09 -3.62
CA LYS A 30 8.87 0.68 -2.25
C LYS A 30 8.64 1.86 -1.29
N GLU A 31 8.01 1.59 -0.15
CA GLU A 31 7.57 2.56 0.85
C GLU A 31 6.33 3.39 0.48
N ASP A 32 5.72 3.18 -0.69
CA ASP A 32 4.47 3.86 -1.04
C ASP A 32 3.41 3.66 0.04
N LEU A 33 2.74 4.74 0.39
CA LEU A 33 1.69 4.74 1.39
C LEU A 33 0.37 4.35 0.73
N LEU A 34 -0.19 3.25 1.20
CA LEU A 34 -1.39 2.63 0.63
C LEU A 34 -2.53 2.64 1.63
N ILE A 35 -3.72 2.93 1.13
CA ILE A 35 -4.98 2.55 1.77
C ILE A 35 -5.31 1.13 1.33
N VAL A 36 -5.50 0.23 2.29
CA VAL A 36 -5.82 -1.18 2.05
C VAL A 36 -7.09 -1.59 2.79
N GLN A 37 -7.81 -2.57 2.25
CA GLN A 37 -8.99 -3.12 2.91
C GLN A 37 -8.61 -3.85 4.21
N ALA A 38 -9.30 -3.57 5.32
CA ALA A 38 -9.05 -4.18 6.63
C ALA A 38 -10.37 -4.64 7.28
N GLY A 39 -10.89 -5.79 6.84
CA GLY A 39 -12.17 -6.31 7.34
C GLY A 39 -13.33 -5.44 6.86
N ALA A 40 -14.12 -4.90 7.79
CA ALA A 40 -15.21 -3.95 7.51
C ALA A 40 -14.73 -2.48 7.46
N SER A 41 -13.42 -2.24 7.58
CA SER A 41 -12.81 -0.91 7.58
C SER A 41 -11.62 -0.86 6.62
N TYR A 42 -10.81 0.18 6.74
CA TYR A 42 -9.62 0.44 5.95
C TYR A 42 -8.41 0.65 6.86
N GLY A 43 -7.22 0.38 6.34
CA GLY A 43 -5.97 0.58 7.05
C GLY A 43 -4.91 1.24 6.19
N LEU A 44 -3.92 1.83 6.86
CA LEU A 44 -2.72 2.38 6.23
C LEU A 44 -1.58 1.36 6.28
N ALA A 45 -0.98 1.09 5.13
CA ALA A 45 0.14 0.19 4.99
C ALA A 45 1.17 0.76 4.01
N LYS A 46 2.41 0.28 4.11
CA LYS A 46 3.48 0.60 3.16
C LYS A 46 3.65 -0.54 2.18
N PHE A 47 3.75 -0.20 0.90
CA PHE A 47 4.17 -1.13 -0.13
C PHE A 47 5.61 -1.58 0.12
N THR A 48 5.85 -2.88 0.04
CA THR A 48 7.22 -3.42 0.14
C THR A 48 7.73 -3.88 -1.21
N ARG A 49 6.98 -4.76 -1.88
CA ARG A 49 7.32 -5.32 -3.18
C ARG A 49 6.13 -6.05 -3.78
N TYR A 50 6.24 -6.35 -5.05
CA TYR A 50 5.35 -7.30 -5.69
C TYR A 50 5.82 -8.74 -5.50
N SER A 51 4.88 -9.69 -5.54
CA SER A 51 5.19 -11.12 -5.56
C SER A 51 4.27 -11.90 -6.47
N ASN A 52 4.83 -12.87 -7.18
CA ASN A 52 4.10 -13.90 -7.94
C ASN A 52 4.25 -15.29 -7.28
N ASN A 53 4.82 -15.35 -6.07
CA ASN A 53 4.97 -16.60 -5.34
C ASN A 53 3.58 -17.18 -5.06
N LYS A 54 3.37 -18.47 -5.41
CA LYS A 54 2.07 -19.14 -5.26
C LYS A 54 1.47 -19.01 -3.86
N MET A 55 2.31 -19.07 -2.81
CA MET A 55 1.87 -18.93 -1.42
C MET A 55 1.37 -17.51 -1.11
N HIS A 56 2.01 -16.47 -1.65
CA HIS A 56 1.56 -15.10 -1.46
C HIS A 56 0.28 -14.83 -2.23
N VAL A 57 0.21 -15.33 -3.47
CA VAL A 57 -0.99 -15.20 -4.31
C VAL A 57 -2.18 -15.90 -3.66
N SER A 58 -1.98 -17.08 -3.05
CA SER A 58 -3.07 -17.81 -2.37
C SER A 58 -3.50 -17.18 -1.04
N LYS A 59 -2.65 -16.37 -0.40
CA LYS A 59 -2.96 -15.66 0.85
C LYS A 59 -3.61 -14.30 0.63
N ALA A 60 -3.60 -13.79 -0.59
CA ALA A 60 -4.27 -12.54 -0.90
C ALA A 60 -5.78 -12.77 -0.94
N GLU A 61 -6.50 -12.05 -0.07
CA GLU A 61 -7.96 -12.08 0.02
C GLU A 61 -8.59 -10.69 -0.10
N LYS A 62 -7.76 -9.66 -0.04
CA LYS A 62 -8.14 -8.25 0.10
C LYS A 62 -7.40 -7.40 -0.91
N TRP A 63 -7.89 -6.19 -1.15
CA TRP A 63 -7.38 -5.31 -2.19
C TRP A 63 -6.67 -4.07 -1.62
N VAL A 64 -5.62 -3.64 -2.33
CA VAL A 64 -5.14 -2.26 -2.29
C VAL A 64 -6.23 -1.39 -2.89
N ILE A 65 -6.57 -0.31 -2.18
CA ILE A 65 -7.68 0.59 -2.57
C ILE A 65 -7.12 1.82 -3.28
N LYS A 66 -6.08 2.43 -2.73
CA LYS A 66 -5.47 3.65 -3.29
C LYS A 66 -4.02 3.79 -2.85
N ASN A 67 -3.16 4.18 -3.78
CA ASN A 67 -1.85 4.76 -3.48
C ASN A 67 -2.06 6.24 -3.14
N ILE A 68 -1.71 6.63 -1.91
CA ILE A 68 -1.87 8.00 -1.42
C ILE A 68 -0.54 8.75 -1.27
N THR A 69 0.61 8.13 -1.62
CA THR A 69 1.90 8.84 -1.62
C THR A 69 1.85 10.17 -2.37
N PRO A 70 1.31 10.24 -3.61
CA PRO A 70 1.32 11.49 -4.37
C PRO A 70 0.47 12.58 -3.70
N ASP A 71 -0.67 12.22 -3.09
CA ASP A 71 -1.53 13.17 -2.39
C ASP A 71 -0.79 13.75 -1.14
N VAL A 72 0.00 12.92 -0.46
CA VAL A 72 0.80 13.34 0.71
C VAL A 72 1.94 14.24 0.29
N GLU A 73 2.71 13.87 -0.74
CA GLU A 73 3.81 14.68 -1.26
C GLU A 73 3.32 16.05 -1.74
N GLU A 74 2.21 16.10 -2.47
CA GLU A 74 1.58 17.37 -2.89
C GLU A 74 1.19 18.24 -1.68
N PHE A 75 0.66 17.64 -0.62
CA PHE A 75 0.29 18.36 0.59
C PHE A 75 1.52 18.89 1.35
N GLU A 76 2.58 18.08 1.47
CA GLU A 76 3.84 18.48 2.10
C GLU A 76 4.53 19.60 1.32
N GLU A 77 4.48 19.58 -0.01
CA GLU A 77 4.99 20.67 -0.85
C GLU A 77 4.22 21.98 -0.60
N LYS A 78 2.88 21.93 -0.51
CA LYS A 78 2.07 23.11 -0.15
C LYS A 78 2.44 23.68 1.22
N LEU A 79 2.66 22.82 2.21
CA LEU A 79 3.12 23.22 3.54
C LEU A 79 4.50 23.89 3.46
N PHE A 80 5.42 23.30 2.71
CA PHE A 80 6.78 23.81 2.55
C PHE A 80 6.82 25.19 1.88
N LEU A 81 5.99 25.41 0.86
CA LEU A 81 5.91 26.68 0.13
C LEU A 81 5.12 27.78 0.86
N GLY A 82 4.65 27.52 2.09
CA GLY A 82 3.86 28.47 2.87
C GLY A 82 2.46 28.72 2.34
N GLY A 83 1.89 27.77 1.56
CA GLY A 83 0.63 27.91 0.83
C GLY A 83 -0.65 27.92 1.68
N PHE A 84 -0.58 28.41 2.91
CA PHE A 84 -1.73 28.59 3.81
C PHE A 84 -1.99 30.06 4.19
N GLU A 85 -1.38 31.01 3.46
CA GLU A 85 -1.80 32.42 3.44
C GLU A 85 -2.90 32.69 2.40
#